data_AF-A0A1N7IWT1-F1
#
_entry.id   AF-A0A1N7IWT1-F1
#
_cell.length_a   1.000
_cell.length_b   1.000
_cell.length_c   1.000
_cell.angle_alpha   90.00
_cell.angle_beta   90.00
_cell.angle_gamma   90.00
#
_symmetry.space_group_name_H-M   'P 1'
#
loop_
_entity.id
_entity.type
_entity.pdbx_description
1 polymer ?
#
loop_
_entity_poly.entity_id
_entity_poly.type
_entity_poly.pdbx_seq_one_letter_code
_entity_poly.pdbx_strand_id
1 'polypeptide(L)'
;MSSQSYQNLNALIANQSHAEAVKILKCGLEALWLNAYEDSTSESYINTIDRSTFTVFFDIGNQAGGEASQEARVVGIFGLSCPPQDKRDANRMRGFLGPTAEVFGSSYDKGHFIAHSAGGDTLDSINWFPQERKLNRGWSDQGVRYREMETFCAKTPGTFMMAHPIYDGTSACPALLDFGILRDGVLEVCQFDNRPLTTSA
;
A
#
# COMPACT_ATOMS: atom_id res chain seq x y z
N MET A 1 -9.05 -10.68 0.84
CA MET A 1 -8.37 -11.37 -0.28
C MET A 1 -7.70 -12.63 0.24
N SER A 2 -7.76 -13.76 -0.47
CA SER A 2 -7.21 -15.03 0.04
C SER A 2 -5.75 -15.21 -0.39
N SER A 3 -4.95 -15.87 0.47
CA SER A 3 -3.59 -16.33 0.15
C SER A 3 -3.53 -17.11 -1.18
N GLN A 4 -4.64 -17.77 -1.56
CA GLN A 4 -4.75 -18.54 -2.79
C GLN A 4 -4.56 -17.69 -4.06
N SER A 5 -5.06 -16.45 -4.10
CA SER A 5 -4.94 -15.61 -5.30
C SER A 5 -3.48 -15.26 -5.60
N TYR A 6 -2.69 -14.94 -4.56
CA TYR A 6 -1.25 -14.70 -4.72
C TYR A 6 -0.49 -15.98 -5.07
N GLN A 7 -0.91 -17.15 -4.57
CA GLN A 7 -0.35 -18.43 -4.97
C GLN A 7 -0.60 -18.73 -6.46
N ASN A 8 -1.79 -18.39 -6.97
CA ASN A 8 -2.09 -18.54 -8.40
C ASN A 8 -1.19 -17.63 -9.26
N LEU A 9 -0.94 -16.39 -8.82
CA LEU A 9 0.02 -15.50 -9.49
C LEU A 9 1.45 -16.08 -9.45
N ASN A 10 1.87 -16.63 -8.31
CA ASN A 10 3.15 -17.32 -8.18
C ASN A 10 3.28 -18.50 -9.15
N ALA A 11 2.21 -19.26 -9.37
CA ALA A 11 2.20 -20.35 -10.35
C ALA A 11 2.37 -19.84 -11.79
N LEU A 12 1.83 -18.67 -12.12
CA LEU A 12 1.95 -18.07 -13.46
C LEU A 12 3.35 -17.50 -13.73
N ILE A 13 4.02 -16.96 -12.71
CA ILE A 13 5.37 -16.41 -12.86
C ILE A 13 6.48 -17.45 -12.67
N ALA A 14 6.14 -18.68 -12.30
CA ALA A 14 7.10 -19.74 -12.12
C ALA A 14 7.91 -19.97 -13.41
N ASN A 15 9.24 -20.02 -13.28
CA ASN A 15 10.19 -20.18 -14.39
C ASN A 15 10.19 -19.04 -15.43
N GLN A 16 9.54 -17.91 -15.15
CA GLN A 16 9.60 -16.75 -16.01
C GLN A 16 10.86 -15.93 -15.75
N SER A 17 11.31 -15.18 -16.76
CA SER A 17 12.31 -14.12 -16.53
C SER A 17 11.73 -13.04 -15.60
N HIS A 18 12.58 -12.29 -14.92
CA HIS A 18 12.13 -11.17 -14.06
C HIS A 18 11.21 -10.20 -14.80
N ALA A 19 11.56 -9.82 -16.03
CA ALA A 19 10.77 -8.88 -16.81
C ALA A 19 9.36 -9.42 -17.14
N GLU A 20 9.26 -10.70 -17.51
CA GLU A 20 7.96 -11.32 -17.82
C GLU A 20 7.15 -11.57 -16.54
N ALA A 21 7.78 -11.98 -15.44
CA ALA A 21 7.15 -12.09 -14.14
C ALA A 21 6.53 -10.75 -13.71
N VAL A 22 7.26 -9.64 -13.82
CA VAL A 22 6.76 -8.30 -13.51
C VAL A 22 5.52 -7.95 -14.36
N LYS A 23 5.55 -8.24 -15.65
CA LYS A 23 4.43 -7.97 -16.55
C LYS A 23 3.17 -8.77 -16.14
N ILE A 24 3.34 -10.07 -15.87
CA ILE A 24 2.26 -10.94 -15.39
C ILE A 24 1.69 -10.41 -14.06
N LEU A 25 2.56 -10.03 -13.12
CA LEU A 25 2.14 -9.50 -11.82
C LEU A 25 1.34 -8.21 -11.97
N LYS A 26 1.77 -7.26 -12.80
CA LYS A 26 1.02 -6.01 -13.02
C LYS A 26 -0.41 -6.27 -13.49
N CYS A 27 -0.58 -7.08 -14.54
CA CYS A 27 -1.90 -7.42 -15.07
C CYS A 27 -2.74 -8.24 -14.08
N GLY A 28 -2.10 -9.20 -13.40
CA GLY A 28 -2.79 -10.09 -12.47
C GLY A 28 -3.26 -9.39 -11.20
N LEU A 29 -2.46 -8.48 -10.65
CA LEU A 29 -2.81 -7.70 -9.45
C LEU A 29 -3.91 -6.67 -9.75
N GLU A 30 -3.87 -6.01 -10.91
CA GLU A 30 -4.94 -5.12 -11.35
C GLU A 30 -6.29 -5.83 -11.36
N ALA A 31 -6.41 -6.95 -12.09
CA ALA A 31 -7.64 -7.71 -12.14
C ALA A 31 -8.05 -8.23 -10.74
N LEU A 32 -7.09 -8.72 -9.96
CA LEU A 32 -7.38 -9.27 -8.64
C LEU A 32 -7.92 -8.23 -7.67
N TRP A 33 -7.30 -7.05 -7.61
CA TRP A 33 -7.66 -6.00 -6.65
C TRP A 33 -8.90 -5.25 -7.06
N LEU A 34 -9.04 -4.87 -8.33
CA LEU A 34 -10.20 -4.13 -8.80
C LEU A 34 -11.48 -4.95 -8.64
N ASN A 35 -11.46 -6.23 -9.02
CA ASN A 35 -12.61 -7.12 -8.82
C ASN A 35 -12.95 -7.28 -7.32
N ALA A 36 -11.95 -7.51 -6.46
CA ALA A 36 -12.19 -7.67 -5.03
C ALA A 36 -12.69 -6.38 -4.36
N TYR A 37 -12.27 -5.22 -4.88
CA TYR A 37 -12.69 -3.92 -4.37
C TYR A 37 -14.12 -3.60 -4.80
N GLU A 38 -14.46 -3.79 -6.08
CA GLU A 38 -15.81 -3.64 -6.62
C GLU A 38 -16.83 -4.55 -5.90
N ASP A 39 -16.45 -5.79 -5.58
CA ASP A 39 -17.30 -6.71 -4.80
C ASP A 39 -17.55 -6.21 -3.36
N SER A 40 -16.68 -5.34 -2.83
CA SER A 40 -16.73 -4.85 -1.45
C SER A 40 -17.39 -3.48 -1.27
N THR A 41 -17.63 -2.75 -2.36
CA THR A 41 -18.16 -1.38 -2.34
C THR A 41 -19.35 -1.24 -3.27
N SER A 42 -20.41 -0.53 -2.84
CA SER A 42 -21.61 -0.36 -3.66
C SER A 42 -21.43 0.58 -4.86
N GLU A 43 -20.51 1.54 -4.77
CA GLU A 43 -20.15 2.48 -5.85
C GLU A 43 -18.68 2.90 -5.68
N SER A 44 -17.85 2.70 -6.70
CA SER A 44 -16.44 3.10 -6.70
C SER A 44 -16.08 3.84 -7.98
N TYR A 45 -15.23 4.87 -7.86
CA TYR A 45 -14.74 5.64 -9.00
C TYR A 45 -13.21 5.57 -9.04
N ILE A 46 -12.71 4.48 -9.61
CA ILE A 46 -11.29 4.16 -9.60
C ILE A 46 -10.58 4.85 -10.76
N ASN A 47 -9.57 5.65 -10.43
CA ASN A 47 -8.61 6.22 -11.37
C ASN A 47 -7.30 5.46 -11.29
N THR A 48 -6.74 5.12 -12.46
CA THR A 48 -5.37 4.61 -12.58
C THR A 48 -4.43 5.79 -12.79
N ILE A 49 -3.43 5.92 -11.92
CA ILE A 49 -2.45 7.00 -11.92
C ILE A 49 -1.06 6.37 -12.06
N ASP A 50 -0.40 6.64 -13.18
CA ASP A 50 1.00 6.27 -13.40
C ASP A 50 1.94 7.40 -12.97
N ARG A 51 2.92 7.07 -12.13
CA ARG A 51 3.94 8.00 -11.61
C ARG A 51 5.29 7.28 -11.55
N SER A 52 6.25 7.74 -12.35
CA SER A 52 7.58 7.15 -12.42
C SER A 52 7.48 5.63 -12.69
N THR A 53 7.95 4.79 -11.77
CA THR A 53 7.93 3.33 -11.87
C THR A 53 6.70 2.67 -11.24
N PHE A 54 5.77 3.47 -10.70
CA PHE A 54 4.61 3.00 -9.94
C PHE A 54 3.29 3.31 -10.65
N THR A 55 2.35 2.39 -10.48
CA THR A 55 0.95 2.54 -10.86
C THR A 55 0.13 2.49 -9.58
N VAL A 56 -0.79 3.45 -9.43
CA VAL A 56 -1.70 3.57 -8.28
C VAL A 56 -3.13 3.48 -8.77
N PHE A 57 -3.93 2.62 -8.16
CA PHE A 57 -5.38 2.64 -8.26
C PHE A 57 -5.92 3.48 -7.11
N PHE A 58 -6.64 4.54 -7.44
CA PHE A 58 -7.14 5.51 -6.47
C PHE A 58 -8.64 5.70 -6.64
N ASP A 59 -9.41 5.38 -5.61
CA ASP A 59 -10.84 5.66 -5.58
C ASP A 59 -11.05 7.09 -5.07
N ILE A 60 -11.74 7.92 -5.87
CA ILE A 60 -12.05 9.30 -5.49
C ILE A 60 -13.15 9.38 -4.41
N GLY A 61 -13.76 8.25 -4.06
CA GLY A 61 -14.84 8.15 -3.08
C GLY A 61 -16.16 8.69 -3.63
N ASN A 62 -17.22 8.55 -2.84
CA ASN A 62 -18.54 9.08 -3.18
C ASN A 62 -18.88 10.28 -2.26
N GLN A 63 -18.99 11.46 -2.87
CA GLN A 63 -19.34 12.71 -2.17
C GLN A 63 -20.86 12.80 -1.91
N ALA A 64 -21.51 11.70 -1.56
CA ALA A 64 -22.93 11.68 -1.24
C ALA A 64 -23.22 12.24 0.17
N GLY A 65 -22.71 13.44 0.47
CA GLY A 65 -23.15 14.40 1.51
C GLY A 65 -23.45 13.96 2.96
N GLY A 66 -23.29 12.69 3.34
CA GLY A 66 -23.71 12.14 4.63
C GLY A 66 -22.65 11.24 5.30
N GLU A 67 -22.92 10.79 6.53
CA GLU A 67 -22.02 9.97 7.35
C GLU A 67 -21.64 8.61 6.72
N ALA A 68 -22.38 8.17 5.68
CA ALA A 68 -22.10 6.98 4.90
C ALA A 68 -21.20 7.22 3.67
N SER A 69 -20.69 8.45 3.49
CA SER A 69 -19.78 8.75 2.37
C SER A 69 -18.43 8.08 2.58
N GLN A 70 -17.95 7.47 1.51
CA GLN A 70 -16.66 6.82 1.45
C GLN A 70 -15.57 7.85 1.17
N GLU A 71 -14.53 7.85 2.00
CA GLU A 71 -13.35 8.70 1.81
C GLU A 71 -12.55 8.26 0.58
N ALA A 72 -11.98 9.24 -0.11
CA ALA A 72 -11.05 9.00 -1.21
C ALA A 72 -9.82 8.24 -0.68
N ARG A 73 -9.44 7.14 -1.34
CA ARG A 73 -8.42 6.23 -0.82
C ARG A 73 -7.72 5.44 -1.90
N VAL A 74 -6.52 4.97 -1.57
CA VAL A 74 -5.76 4.06 -2.43
C VAL A 74 -6.42 2.68 -2.40
N VAL A 75 -6.63 2.08 -3.56
CA VAL A 75 -7.07 0.69 -3.71
C VAL A 75 -5.87 -0.24 -3.80
N GLY A 76 -4.82 0.16 -4.52
CA GLY A 76 -3.58 -0.61 -4.62
C GLY A 76 -2.47 0.17 -5.31
N ILE A 77 -1.23 -0.20 -4.98
CA ILE A 77 -0.02 0.35 -5.60
C ILE A 77 0.89 -0.81 -5.99
N PHE A 78 1.44 -0.77 -7.19
CA PHE A 78 2.56 -1.64 -7.55
C PHE A 78 3.58 -0.89 -8.40
N GLY A 79 4.81 -1.39 -8.43
CA GLY A 79 5.85 -0.81 -9.28
C GLY A 79 7.21 -1.45 -9.05
N LEU A 80 8.24 -0.83 -9.64
CA LEU A 80 9.63 -1.20 -9.39
C LEU A 80 10.24 -0.21 -8.40
N SER A 81 10.90 -0.73 -7.35
CA SER A 81 11.65 0.11 -6.43
C SER A 81 12.74 0.87 -7.18
N CYS A 82 12.96 2.12 -6.80
CA CYS A 82 14.05 2.93 -7.32
C CYS A 82 14.70 3.72 -6.18
N PRO A 83 15.93 4.22 -6.36
CA PRO A 83 16.49 5.18 -5.41
C PRO A 83 15.59 6.43 -5.32
N PRO A 84 15.57 7.11 -4.16
CA PRO A 84 14.85 8.38 -4.05
C PRO A 84 15.31 9.37 -5.11
N GLN A 85 14.36 10.06 -5.74
CA GLN A 85 14.65 11.07 -6.77
C GLN A 85 14.80 12.47 -6.14
N ASP A 86 14.10 12.72 -5.04
CA ASP A 86 14.12 13.97 -4.31
C ASP A 86 14.51 13.83 -2.84
N LYS A 87 15.02 14.93 -2.27
CA LYS A 87 15.21 15.04 -0.83
C LYS A 87 13.85 14.97 -0.14
N ARG A 88 13.78 14.22 0.97
CA ARG A 88 12.57 14.10 1.80
C ARG A 88 12.06 15.49 2.20
N ASP A 89 10.92 15.90 1.64
CA ASP A 89 10.30 17.19 1.94
C ASP A 89 9.46 17.12 3.23
N ALA A 90 10.12 17.38 4.36
CA ALA A 90 9.49 17.41 5.67
C ALA A 90 8.44 18.52 5.84
N ASN A 91 8.49 19.59 5.04
CA ASN A 91 7.54 20.70 5.13
C ASN A 91 6.19 20.35 4.51
N ARG A 92 6.21 19.64 3.37
CA ARG A 92 4.99 19.14 2.71
C ARG A 92 4.21 18.18 3.61
N MET A 93 4.91 17.34 4.37
CA MET A 93 4.31 16.38 5.34
C MET A 93 3.50 17.05 6.47
N ARG A 94 3.81 18.30 6.84
CA ARG A 94 3.09 19.03 7.91
C ARG A 94 1.80 19.71 7.43
N GLY A 95 1.71 20.09 6.16
CA GLY A 95 0.63 20.98 5.67
C GLY A 95 -0.68 20.29 5.25
N PHE A 96 -0.64 19.05 4.77
CA PHE A 96 -1.79 18.45 4.05
C PHE A 96 -2.89 17.83 4.94
N LEU A 97 -2.56 17.40 6.17
CA LEU A 97 -3.50 16.70 7.07
C LEU A 97 -3.45 17.24 8.50
N GLY A 98 -2.78 18.37 8.76
CA GLY A 98 -2.48 18.78 10.14
C GLY A 98 -1.67 17.73 10.92
N PRO A 99 -1.59 17.82 12.25
CA PRO A 99 -1.01 16.79 13.11
C PRO A 99 -1.82 15.48 13.02
N THR A 100 -1.17 14.36 12.68
CA THR A 100 -1.83 13.04 12.57
C THR A 100 -2.61 12.65 13.82
N ALA A 101 -2.11 13.03 14.99
CA ALA A 101 -2.75 12.75 16.27
C ALA A 101 -4.11 13.46 16.43
N GLU A 102 -4.32 14.58 15.76
CA GLU A 102 -5.59 15.31 15.76
C GLU A 102 -6.62 14.68 14.82
N VAL A 103 -6.18 13.98 13.76
CA VAL A 103 -7.07 13.39 12.74
C VAL A 103 -7.34 11.90 12.98
N PHE A 104 -6.30 11.12 13.31
CA PHE A 104 -6.38 9.66 13.42
C PHE A 104 -6.09 9.14 14.84
N GLY A 105 -5.79 10.05 15.77
CA GLY A 105 -5.45 9.70 17.14
C GLY A 105 -3.98 9.34 17.34
N SER A 106 -3.60 9.24 18.60
CA SER A 106 -2.19 9.06 18.97
C SER A 106 -1.63 7.68 18.62
N SER A 107 -2.41 6.70 18.19
CA SER A 107 -1.89 5.37 17.84
C SER A 107 -1.34 5.26 16.42
N TYR A 108 -1.51 6.30 15.59
CA TYR A 108 -1.12 6.30 14.18
C TYR A 108 0.01 7.30 13.87
N ASP A 109 0.81 6.97 12.85
CA ASP A 109 1.75 7.86 12.18
C ASP A 109 1.27 8.16 10.74
N LYS A 110 1.88 9.15 10.07
CA LYS A 110 1.75 9.28 8.59
C LYS A 110 2.65 8.23 7.94
N GLY A 111 2.07 7.11 7.59
CA GLY A 111 2.72 6.04 6.85
C GLY A 111 2.92 6.41 5.38
N HIS A 112 3.74 5.62 4.69
CA HIS A 112 3.84 5.65 3.25
C HIS A 112 3.60 4.23 2.73
N PHE A 113 2.75 4.06 1.71
CA PHE A 113 2.57 2.76 1.08
C PHE A 113 3.86 2.26 0.43
N ILE A 114 4.60 3.18 -0.18
CA ILE A 114 5.94 2.95 -0.72
C ILE A 114 6.92 3.84 0.06
N ALA A 115 7.92 3.23 0.70
CA ALA A 115 8.95 3.97 1.42
C ALA A 115 9.67 5.00 0.53
N HIS A 116 10.01 6.15 1.09
CA HIS A 116 10.87 7.16 0.44
C HIS A 116 12.16 6.52 -0.12
N SER A 117 12.80 5.65 0.67
CA SER A 117 14.02 4.94 0.29
C SER A 117 13.87 3.96 -0.89
N ALA A 118 12.64 3.68 -1.33
CA ALA A 118 12.32 2.82 -2.46
C ALA A 118 11.63 3.59 -3.62
N GLY A 119 11.70 4.94 -3.61
CA GLY A 119 11.18 5.80 -4.67
C GLY A 119 9.77 6.35 -4.39
N GLY A 120 9.27 6.19 -3.17
CA GLY A 120 7.92 6.66 -2.79
C GLY A 120 7.77 8.18 -2.76
N ASP A 121 8.85 8.95 -2.87
CA ASP A 121 8.81 10.40 -3.04
C ASP A 121 8.12 10.84 -4.33
N THR A 122 8.15 10.03 -5.38
CA THR A 122 7.51 10.37 -6.67
C THR A 122 5.98 10.26 -6.63
N LEU A 123 5.43 9.74 -5.53
CA LEU A 123 4.01 9.49 -5.33
C LEU A 123 3.31 10.57 -4.51
N ASP A 124 4.00 11.64 -4.10
CA ASP A 124 3.36 12.80 -3.47
C ASP A 124 2.42 12.42 -2.30
N SER A 125 1.30 13.12 -2.13
CA SER A 125 0.33 12.92 -1.05
C SER A 125 -0.52 11.65 -1.22
N ILE A 126 -0.63 11.08 -2.43
CA ILE A 126 -1.40 9.83 -2.64
C ILE A 126 -0.71 8.61 -2.02
N ASN A 127 0.58 8.73 -1.68
CA ASN A 127 1.34 7.69 -0.99
C ASN A 127 1.07 7.60 0.51
N TRP A 128 0.38 8.60 1.09
CA TRP A 128 0.20 8.69 2.54
C TRP A 128 -1.06 7.99 3.01
N PHE A 129 -0.96 7.35 4.17
CA PHE A 129 -2.09 6.77 4.88
C PHE A 129 -1.86 6.75 6.40
N PRO A 130 -2.92 6.61 7.21
CA PRO A 130 -2.77 6.35 8.64
C PRO A 130 -2.20 4.96 8.85
N GLN A 131 -1.00 4.88 9.44
CA GLN A 131 -0.34 3.60 9.71
C GLN A 131 -0.13 3.40 11.20
N GLU A 132 -0.49 2.23 11.73
CA GLU A 132 -0.32 1.89 13.14
C GLU A 132 1.14 2.10 13.53
N ARG A 133 1.36 2.81 14.64
CA ARG A 133 2.69 3.34 14.96
C ARG A 133 3.71 2.23 15.20
N LYS A 134 3.36 1.16 15.91
CA LYS A 134 4.30 0.07 16.17
C LYS A 134 4.65 -0.68 14.89
N LEU A 135 3.71 -0.87 13.98
CA LEU A 135 3.94 -1.39 12.64
C LEU A 135 4.90 -0.48 11.85
N ASN A 136 4.54 0.80 11.68
CA ASN A 136 5.33 1.78 10.90
C ASN A 136 6.78 1.93 11.41
N ARG A 137 6.96 1.91 12.74
CA ARG A 137 8.28 2.13 13.36
C ARG A 137 9.10 0.86 13.56
N GLY A 138 8.54 -0.32 13.27
CA GLY A 138 9.21 -1.59 13.51
C GLY A 138 9.32 -1.98 14.98
N TRP A 139 8.31 -1.63 15.78
CA TRP A 139 8.27 -1.89 17.24
C TRP A 139 7.38 -3.08 17.61
N SER A 140 6.78 -3.75 16.64
CA SER A 140 6.10 -5.04 16.78
C SER A 140 6.76 -6.08 15.88
N ASP A 141 6.49 -7.37 16.10
CA ASP A 141 7.02 -8.44 15.23
C ASP A 141 6.61 -8.23 13.76
N GLN A 142 5.36 -7.83 13.54
CA GLN A 142 4.85 -7.41 12.23
C GLN A 142 5.59 -6.18 11.69
N GLY A 143 5.85 -5.18 12.54
CA GLY A 143 6.65 -4.00 12.15
C GLY A 143 8.07 -4.33 11.75
N VAL A 144 8.74 -5.24 12.47
CA VAL A 144 10.09 -5.70 12.12
C VAL A 144 10.05 -6.31 10.73
N ARG A 145 9.10 -7.21 10.47
CA ARG A 145 8.93 -7.83 9.15
C ARG A 145 8.62 -6.82 8.05
N TYR A 146 7.74 -5.85 8.31
CA TYR A 146 7.41 -4.78 7.37
C TYR A 146 8.67 -3.98 6.98
N ARG A 147 9.47 -3.57 7.97
CA ARG A 147 10.71 -2.81 7.75
C ARG A 147 11.80 -3.63 7.04
N GLU A 148 11.86 -4.94 7.24
CA GLU A 148 12.74 -5.83 6.48
C GLU A 148 12.39 -5.82 4.99
N MET A 149 11.11 -5.92 4.64
CA MET A 149 10.66 -5.89 3.24
C MET A 149 10.94 -4.53 2.60
N GLU A 150 10.66 -3.42 3.28
CA GLU A 150 11.01 -2.07 2.79
C GLU A 150 12.52 -1.91 2.60
N THR A 151 13.31 -2.43 3.55
CA THR A 151 14.78 -2.38 3.47
C THR A 151 15.30 -3.18 2.28
N PHE A 152 14.68 -4.31 1.96
CA PHE A 152 15.02 -5.09 0.77
C PHE A 152 14.81 -4.27 -0.52
N CYS A 153 13.63 -3.66 -0.68
CA CYS A 153 13.33 -2.82 -1.85
C CYS A 153 14.31 -1.65 -2.00
N ALA A 154 14.70 -1.02 -0.89
CA ALA A 154 15.65 0.08 -0.88
C ALA A 154 17.09 -0.34 -1.25
N LYS A 155 17.51 -1.54 -0.80
CA LYS A 155 18.87 -2.07 -1.09
C LYS A 155 18.98 -2.73 -2.46
N THR A 156 17.86 -3.12 -3.05
CA THR A 156 17.80 -3.81 -4.35
C THR A 156 16.88 -3.05 -5.31
N PRO A 157 17.31 -1.90 -5.88
CA PRO A 157 16.53 -1.21 -6.90
C PRO A 157 16.15 -2.11 -8.09
N GLY A 158 14.96 -1.89 -8.65
CA GLY A 158 14.38 -2.76 -9.67
C GLY A 158 13.61 -3.96 -9.12
N THR A 159 13.51 -4.08 -7.78
CA THR A 159 12.63 -5.05 -7.12
C THR A 159 11.18 -4.66 -7.39
N PHE A 160 10.39 -5.60 -7.91
CA PHE A 160 8.95 -5.38 -7.97
C PHE A 160 8.36 -5.41 -6.56
N MET A 161 7.55 -4.42 -6.24
CA MET A 161 6.90 -4.29 -4.94
C MET A 161 5.46 -3.81 -5.08
N MET A 162 4.66 -4.12 -4.06
CA MET A 162 3.25 -3.77 -4.03
C MET A 162 2.76 -3.48 -2.62
N ALA A 163 1.74 -2.63 -2.54
CA ALA A 163 0.99 -2.33 -1.34
C ALA A 163 -0.51 -2.34 -1.67
N HIS A 164 -1.28 -3.20 -1.01
CA HIS A 164 -2.71 -3.38 -1.20
C HIS A 164 -3.44 -3.19 0.14
N PRO A 165 -3.96 -1.98 0.41
CA PRO A 165 -4.77 -1.72 1.60
C PRO A 165 -6.12 -2.44 1.55
N ILE A 166 -6.55 -2.97 2.69
CA ILE A 166 -7.85 -3.62 2.86
C ILE A 166 -8.64 -2.84 3.92
N TYR A 167 -9.83 -2.39 3.56
CA TYR A 167 -10.70 -1.57 4.38
C TYR A 167 -11.88 -2.38 4.93
N ASP A 168 -12.31 -2.10 6.15
CA ASP A 168 -13.48 -2.70 6.80
C ASP A 168 -14.65 -1.71 6.98
N GLY A 169 -14.55 -0.54 6.33
CA GLY A 169 -15.55 0.52 6.38
C GLY A 169 -15.34 1.58 5.31
N THR A 170 -15.87 2.78 5.56
CA THR A 170 -15.86 3.91 4.61
C THR A 170 -14.63 4.82 4.73
N SER A 171 -13.78 4.63 5.74
CA SER A 171 -12.59 5.46 5.95
C SER A 171 -11.45 5.12 4.97
N ALA A 172 -10.55 6.08 4.77
CA ALA A 172 -9.25 5.95 4.13
C ALA A 172 -8.17 5.34 5.06
N CYS A 173 -8.50 4.99 6.31
CA CYS A 173 -7.64 4.20 7.18
C CYS A 173 -7.84 2.70 6.89
N PRO A 174 -6.85 1.99 6.31
CA PRO A 174 -6.98 0.55 6.09
C PRO A 174 -6.95 -0.20 7.43
N ALA A 175 -7.70 -1.30 7.50
CA ALA A 175 -7.67 -2.21 8.63
C ALA A 175 -6.48 -3.18 8.50
N LEU A 176 -6.19 -3.63 7.28
CA LEU A 176 -5.07 -4.51 6.97
C LEU A 176 -4.29 -3.96 5.78
N LEU A 177 -3.02 -4.34 5.67
CA LEU A 177 -2.17 -3.99 4.55
C LEU A 177 -1.46 -5.23 4.03
N ASP A 178 -1.74 -5.63 2.80
CA ASP A 178 -0.90 -6.59 2.09
C ASP A 178 0.29 -5.83 1.50
N PHE A 179 1.51 -6.23 1.85
CA PHE A 179 2.73 -5.71 1.24
C PHE A 179 3.51 -6.86 0.62
N GLY A 180 3.93 -6.70 -0.63
CA GLY A 180 4.58 -7.77 -1.37
C GLY A 180 5.81 -7.32 -2.12
N ILE A 181 6.75 -8.26 -2.29
CA ILE A 181 7.99 -8.08 -3.04
C ILE A 181 8.24 -9.30 -3.93
N LEU A 182 8.74 -9.08 -5.14
CA LEU A 182 9.24 -10.16 -5.99
C LEU A 182 10.69 -10.45 -5.59
N ARG A 183 10.92 -11.64 -5.02
CA ARG A 183 12.24 -12.11 -4.59
C ARG A 183 12.44 -13.53 -5.09
N ASP A 184 13.58 -13.78 -5.73
CA ASP A 184 13.96 -15.11 -6.21
C ASP A 184 12.88 -15.79 -7.07
N GLY A 185 12.18 -15.00 -7.90
CA GLY A 185 11.11 -15.48 -8.79
C GLY A 185 9.76 -15.74 -8.11
N VAL A 186 9.63 -15.40 -6.82
CA VAL A 186 8.40 -15.57 -6.04
C VAL A 186 7.91 -14.20 -5.55
N LEU A 187 6.62 -13.92 -5.78
CA LEU A 187 5.93 -12.84 -5.11
C LEU A 187 5.66 -13.27 -3.67
N GLU A 188 6.50 -12.79 -2.77
CA GLU A 188 6.30 -12.90 -1.33
C GLU A 188 5.34 -11.81 -0.87
N VAL A 189 4.23 -12.18 -0.23
CA VAL A 189 3.23 -11.24 0.31
C VAL A 189 3.05 -11.49 1.80
N CYS A 190 3.15 -10.43 2.60
CA CYS A 190 2.82 -10.43 4.02
C CYS A 190 1.62 -9.52 4.27
N GLN A 191 0.66 -9.99 5.06
CA GLN A 191 -0.46 -9.18 5.53
C GLN A 191 -0.15 -8.62 6.92
N PHE A 192 -0.30 -7.32 7.08
CA PHE A 192 -0.03 -6.59 8.31
C PHE A 192 -1.32 -6.03 8.90
N ASP A 193 -1.49 -6.13 10.21
CA ASP A 193 -2.63 -5.54 10.92
C ASP A 193 -2.34 -4.07 11.19
N ASN A 194 -3.20 -3.20 10.65
CA ASN A 194 -3.07 -1.76 10.81
C ASN A 194 -4.03 -1.21 11.89
N ARG A 195 -4.75 -2.08 12.60
CA ARG A 195 -5.61 -1.67 13.70
C ARG A 195 -4.79 -1.52 14.98
N PRO A 196 -5.02 -0.48 15.78
CA PRO A 196 -4.37 -0.35 17.08
C PRO A 196 -4.80 -1.52 17.96
N LEU A 197 -3.87 -2.06 18.73
CA LEU A 197 -4.19 -2.99 19.80
C LEU A 197 -5.22 -2.32 20.72
N THR A 198 -6.44 -2.84 20.78
CA THR A 198 -7.40 -2.44 21.80
C THR A 198 -6.81 -2.82 23.15
N THR A 199 -6.33 -1.84 23.90
CA THR A 199 -6.19 -2.00 25.34
C THR A 199 -7.58 -2.27 25.87
N SER A 200 -7.87 -3.51 26.25
CA SER A 200 -9.01 -3.83 27.09
C SER A 200 -8.93 -2.90 28.30
N ALA A 201 -9.94 -2.05 28.46
CA ALA A 201 -10.13 -1.29 29.69
C ALA A 201 -10.51 -2.23 30.82
#